data_AF-A0A7C5VSC4-F1
#
_entry.id   AF-A0A7C5VSC4-F1
#
_cell.length_a   1.000
_cell.length_b   1.000
_cell.length_c   1.000
_cell.angle_alpha   90.00
_cell.angle_beta   90.00
_cell.angle_gamma   90.00
#
_symmetry.space_group_name_H-M   'P 1'
#
loop_
_entity.id
_entity.type
_entity.pdbx_description
1 polymer ?
#
loop_
_entity_poly.entity_id
_entity_poly.type
_entity_poly.pdbx_seq_one_letter_code
_entity_poly.pdbx_strand_id
1 'polypeptide(L)'
;MLTKIKAKVQLIIAGQAKIANKIGLTPNIVSAIGAVLAFLSATAYVNGHKWLTPAVIFMLLSGYCDILDGALARLHGKETPFGGFLDSLLDRYSDAIVYAGVILGGLCSPMWGLAALIGSLLVSYSRARAEALAVKMETVGIAERAERIIILATTSIMEIFWAGALEVGIILLAILTNLTVIQRSIYAHKILKKRGKPQTRIFC
;
A
#
# COMPACT_ATOMS: atom_id res chain seq x y z
N MET A 1 -23.33 -0.09 -9.19
CA MET A 1 -22.90 1.31 -8.95
C MET A 1 -21.39 1.45 -8.81
N LEU A 2 -20.70 0.58 -8.05
CA LEU A 2 -19.23 0.56 -7.93
C LEU A 2 -18.46 0.46 -9.27
N THR A 3 -18.95 -0.30 -10.24
CA THR A 3 -18.33 -0.44 -11.56
C THR A 3 -18.35 0.86 -12.38
N LYS A 4 -19.42 1.64 -12.29
CA LYS A 4 -19.51 2.95 -12.98
C LYS A 4 -18.59 4.00 -12.37
N ILE A 5 -18.42 3.97 -11.04
CA ILE A 5 -17.48 4.84 -10.32
C ILE A 5 -16.04 4.48 -10.69
N LYS A 6 -15.68 3.19 -10.65
CA LYS A 6 -14.36 2.70 -11.08
C LYS A 6 -14.02 3.14 -12.51
N ALA A 7 -14.97 3.00 -13.44
CA ALA A 7 -14.78 3.44 -14.82
C ALA A 7 -14.55 4.97 -14.93
N LYS A 8 -15.32 5.78 -14.20
CA LYS A 8 -15.17 7.24 -14.20
C LYS A 8 -13.82 7.68 -13.61
N VAL A 9 -13.40 7.04 -12.52
CA VAL A 9 -12.08 7.27 -11.89
C VAL A 9 -10.95 6.88 -12.86
N GLN A 10 -11.05 5.72 -13.51
CA GLN A 10 -10.08 5.29 -14.51
C GLN A 10 -9.99 6.25 -15.71
N LEU A 11 -11.10 6.83 -16.16
CA LEU A 11 -11.10 7.82 -17.23
C LEU A 11 -10.37 9.11 -16.82
N ILE A 12 -10.57 9.58 -15.59
CA ILE A 12 -9.88 10.77 -15.06
C ILE A 12 -8.38 10.52 -14.97
N ILE A 13 -7.98 9.40 -14.35
CA ILE A 13 -6.58 8.99 -14.23
C ILE A 13 -5.95 8.81 -15.61
N ALA A 14 -6.69 8.26 -16.58
CA ALA A 14 -6.20 8.12 -17.95
C ALA A 14 -5.98 9.47 -18.64
N GLY A 15 -6.83 10.47 -18.38
CA GLY A 15 -6.63 11.84 -18.85
C GLY A 15 -5.35 12.44 -18.26
N GLN A 16 -5.14 12.29 -16.96
CA GLN A 16 -3.96 12.78 -16.25
C GLN A 16 -2.67 12.07 -16.72
N ALA A 17 -2.72 10.76 -16.90
CA ALA A 17 -1.60 9.98 -17.42
C ALA A 17 -1.22 10.41 -18.85
N LYS A 18 -2.19 10.75 -19.70
CA LYS A 18 -1.91 11.31 -21.04
C LYS A 18 -1.19 12.66 -20.95
N ILE A 19 -1.60 13.53 -20.04
CA ILE A 19 -0.96 14.83 -19.81
C ILE A 19 0.47 14.62 -19.29
N ALA A 20 0.66 13.75 -18.30
CA ALA A 20 1.97 13.41 -17.75
C ALA A 20 2.93 12.88 -18.83
N ASN A 21 2.46 11.98 -19.71
CA ASN A 21 3.27 11.47 -20.82
C ASN A 21 3.62 12.56 -21.84
N LYS A 22 2.70 13.52 -22.10
CA LYS A 22 2.99 14.68 -22.98
C LYS A 22 4.08 15.59 -22.41
N ILE A 23 4.20 15.68 -21.09
CA ILE A 23 5.24 16.45 -20.39
C ILE A 23 6.57 15.66 -20.31
N GLY A 24 6.61 14.42 -20.84
CA GLY A 24 7.81 13.60 -20.87
C GLY A 24 8.06 12.79 -19.60
N LEU A 25 7.09 12.71 -18.69
CA LEU A 25 7.22 11.88 -17.49
C LEU A 25 7.20 10.40 -17.86
N THR A 26 8.10 9.64 -17.26
CA THR A 26 8.13 8.17 -17.35
C THR A 26 7.54 7.56 -16.07
N PRO A 27 7.01 6.32 -16.10
CA PRO A 27 6.47 5.66 -14.91
C PRO A 27 7.45 5.68 -13.74
N ASN A 28 8.71 5.31 -13.99
CA ASN A 28 9.76 5.27 -12.96
C ASN A 28 10.02 6.65 -12.32
N ILE A 29 9.92 7.75 -13.09
CA ILE A 29 10.05 9.11 -12.55
C ILE A 29 8.88 9.42 -11.62
N VAL A 30 7.67 9.04 -11.99
CA VAL A 30 6.47 9.24 -11.16
C VAL A 30 6.57 8.42 -9.87
N SER A 31 7.03 7.16 -9.93
CA SER A 31 7.27 6.34 -8.72
C SER A 31 8.34 6.98 -7.82
N ALA A 32 9.42 7.53 -8.39
CA ALA A 32 10.45 8.22 -7.62
C ALA A 32 9.94 9.50 -6.94
N ILE A 33 9.07 10.27 -7.61
CA ILE A 33 8.38 11.42 -7.01
C ILE A 33 7.50 10.96 -5.85
N GLY A 34 6.77 9.85 -6.01
CA GLY A 34 6.00 9.22 -4.94
C GLY A 34 6.86 8.92 -3.72
N ALA A 35 8.01 8.26 -3.91
CA ALA A 35 8.93 7.95 -2.82
C ALA A 35 9.47 9.22 -2.10
N VAL A 36 9.78 10.29 -2.84
CA VAL A 36 10.17 11.58 -2.24
C VAL A 36 9.02 12.18 -1.42
N LEU A 37 7.79 12.11 -1.91
CA LEU A 37 6.61 12.58 -1.17
C LEU A 37 6.37 11.76 0.11
N ALA A 38 6.58 10.45 0.07
CA ALA A 38 6.52 9.61 1.28
C ALA A 38 7.58 10.01 2.31
N PHE A 39 8.80 10.33 1.86
CA PHE A 39 9.85 10.85 2.73
C PHE A 39 9.46 12.21 3.34
N LEU A 40 8.93 13.14 2.54
CA LEU A 40 8.45 14.43 3.04
C LEU A 40 7.30 14.26 4.05
N SER A 41 6.39 13.32 3.81
CA SER A 41 5.34 12.95 4.76
C SER A 41 5.92 12.49 6.09
N ALA A 42 6.89 11.57 6.07
CA ALA A 42 7.55 11.09 7.28
C ALA A 42 8.27 12.22 8.03
N THR A 43 8.99 13.10 7.33
CA THR A 43 9.63 14.26 7.98
C THR A 43 8.60 15.19 8.63
N ALA A 44 7.44 15.38 8.01
CA ALA A 44 6.36 16.17 8.60
C ALA A 44 5.79 15.48 9.85
N TYR A 45 5.59 14.17 9.85
CA TYR A 45 5.19 13.42 11.06
C TYR A 45 6.20 13.56 12.20
N VAL A 46 7.51 13.53 11.90
CA VAL A 46 8.57 13.71 12.92
C VAL A 46 8.51 15.09 13.59
N ASN A 47 8.06 16.12 12.87
CA ASN A 47 7.91 17.47 13.43
C ASN A 47 6.64 17.65 14.29
N GLY A 48 5.87 16.58 14.52
CA GLY A 48 4.75 16.52 15.46
C GLY A 48 3.46 17.20 14.99
N HIS A 49 2.55 17.47 15.93
CA HIS A 49 1.14 17.81 15.63
C HIS A 49 0.93 18.97 14.66
N LYS A 50 1.80 20.00 14.67
CA LYS A 50 1.69 21.17 13.78
C LYS A 50 1.86 20.84 12.30
N TRP A 51 2.51 19.72 12.00
CA TRP A 51 2.85 19.27 10.65
C TRP A 51 2.00 18.08 10.19
N LEU A 52 0.95 17.70 10.93
CA LEU A 52 0.06 16.60 10.55
C LEU A 52 -0.68 16.85 9.23
N THR A 53 -1.18 18.08 9.01
CA THR A 53 -1.86 18.42 7.74
C THR A 53 -0.95 18.23 6.52
N PRO A 54 0.26 18.82 6.45
CA PRO A 54 1.16 18.55 5.34
C PRO A 54 1.62 17.09 5.28
N ALA A 55 1.79 16.40 6.42
CA ALA A 55 2.13 14.98 6.45
C ALA A 55 1.10 14.12 5.71
N VAL A 56 -0.19 14.35 5.99
CA VAL A 56 -1.30 13.64 5.32
C VAL A 56 -1.37 13.99 3.84
N ILE A 57 -1.20 15.26 3.47
CA ILE A 57 -1.22 15.69 2.07
C ILE A 57 -0.10 14.99 1.28
N PHE A 58 1.13 14.99 1.79
CA PHE A 58 2.25 14.33 1.11
C PHE A 58 2.06 12.83 1.01
N MET A 59 1.52 12.18 2.06
CA MET A 59 1.21 10.74 2.02
C MET A 59 0.17 10.41 0.95
N LEU A 60 -0.92 11.17 0.88
CA LEU A 60 -1.98 10.96 -0.11
C LEU A 60 -1.49 11.24 -1.53
N LEU A 61 -0.65 12.26 -1.72
CA LEU A 61 -0.02 12.54 -3.00
C LEU A 61 0.96 11.43 -3.42
N SER A 62 1.71 10.85 -2.47
CA SER A 62 2.54 9.67 -2.73
C SER A 62 1.68 8.51 -3.24
N GLY A 63 0.62 8.13 -2.51
CA GLY A 63 -0.26 7.03 -2.93
C GLY A 63 -0.98 7.31 -4.26
N TYR A 64 -1.22 8.57 -4.59
CA TYR A 64 -1.74 8.98 -5.89
C TYR A 64 -0.72 8.80 -7.03
N CYS A 65 0.58 9.06 -6.77
CA CYS A 65 1.64 8.81 -7.75
C CYS A 65 1.70 7.34 -8.16
N ASP A 66 1.54 6.42 -7.21
CA ASP A 66 1.54 4.96 -7.45
C ASP A 66 0.31 4.47 -8.23
N ILE A 67 -0.77 5.24 -8.22
CA ILE A 67 -1.93 4.97 -9.09
C ILE A 67 -1.65 5.49 -10.50
N LEU A 68 -1.01 6.66 -10.58
CA LEU A 68 -0.73 7.36 -11.82
C LEU A 68 0.38 6.68 -12.64
N ASP A 69 1.47 6.20 -12.02
CA ASP A 69 2.56 5.51 -12.71
C ASP A 69 2.12 4.18 -13.33
N GLY A 70 1.31 3.39 -12.63
CA GLY A 70 0.74 2.15 -13.14
C GLY A 70 -0.24 2.43 -14.27
N ALA A 71 -1.02 3.51 -14.19
CA ALA A 71 -1.86 3.93 -15.31
C ALA A 71 -1.04 4.41 -16.51
N LEU A 72 0.05 5.15 -16.27
CA LEU A 72 0.97 5.63 -17.29
C LEU A 72 1.65 4.47 -18.03
N ALA A 73 2.07 3.45 -17.30
CA ALA A 73 2.68 2.22 -17.83
C ALA A 73 1.67 1.44 -18.70
N ARG A 74 0.46 1.18 -18.18
CA ARG A 74 -0.61 0.47 -18.90
C ARG A 74 -1.06 1.17 -20.17
N LEU A 75 -1.30 2.48 -20.10
CA LEU A 75 -1.88 3.24 -21.23
C LEU A 75 -0.92 3.46 -22.38
N HIS A 76 0.39 3.46 -22.10
CA HIS A 76 1.42 3.73 -23.12
C HIS A 76 2.28 2.50 -23.44
N GLY A 77 1.88 1.31 -22.97
CA GLY A 77 2.63 0.07 -23.23
C GLY A 77 4.06 0.10 -22.69
N LYS A 78 4.31 0.84 -21.61
CA LYS A 78 5.63 1.00 -20.97
C LYS A 78 5.82 0.06 -19.77
N GLU A 79 4.99 -0.98 -19.66
CA GLU A 79 5.14 -2.01 -18.61
C GLU A 79 6.40 -2.82 -18.86
N THR A 80 7.31 -2.84 -17.88
CA THR A 80 8.53 -3.65 -17.94
C THR A 80 8.65 -4.48 -16.67
N PRO A 81 9.29 -5.67 -16.71
CA PRO A 81 9.51 -6.48 -15.52
C PRO A 81 10.27 -5.74 -14.42
N PHE A 82 11.28 -4.95 -14.82
CA PHE A 82 12.03 -4.10 -13.90
C PHE A 82 11.18 -2.99 -13.30
N GLY A 83 10.34 -2.32 -14.11
CA GLY A 83 9.42 -1.29 -13.64
C GLY A 83 8.45 -1.81 -12.58
N GLY A 84 7.83 -2.96 -12.81
CA GLY A 84 6.94 -3.59 -11.82
C GLY A 84 7.66 -4.00 -10.53
N PHE A 85 8.92 -4.45 -10.63
CA PHE A 85 9.76 -4.71 -9.47
C PHE A 85 10.09 -3.43 -8.70
N LEU A 86 10.49 -2.36 -9.40
CA LEU A 86 10.86 -1.08 -8.82
C LEU A 86 9.66 -0.40 -8.14
N ASP A 87 8.52 -0.33 -8.82
CA ASP A 87 7.25 0.14 -8.28
C ASP A 87 6.91 -0.58 -6.98
N SER A 88 6.95 -1.92 -7.03
CA SER A 88 6.72 -2.72 -5.84
C SER A 88 7.73 -2.41 -4.73
N LEU A 89 9.02 -2.29 -5.02
CA LEU A 89 10.04 -2.00 -4.03
C LEU A 89 9.82 -0.63 -3.36
N LEU A 90 9.60 0.40 -4.16
CA LEU A 90 9.37 1.77 -3.69
C LEU A 90 8.10 1.87 -2.84
N ASP A 91 7.03 1.17 -3.20
CA ASP A 91 5.80 1.07 -2.40
C ASP A 91 6.08 0.61 -0.95
N ARG A 92 6.94 -0.40 -0.77
CA ARG A 92 7.26 -0.92 0.57
C ARG A 92 8.15 0.05 1.34
N TYR A 93 9.08 0.73 0.67
CA TYR A 93 9.89 1.78 1.29
C TYR A 93 9.03 2.97 1.71
N SER A 94 8.15 3.45 0.84
CA SER A 94 7.21 4.55 1.11
C SER A 94 6.32 4.24 2.31
N ASP A 95 5.69 3.06 2.34
CA ASP A 95 4.88 2.62 3.49
C ASP A 95 5.73 2.60 4.77
N ALA A 96 6.91 1.96 4.75
CA ALA A 96 7.77 1.82 5.93
C ALA A 96 8.28 3.17 6.46
N ILE A 97 8.68 4.09 5.57
CA ILE A 97 9.18 5.42 5.93
C ILE A 97 8.08 6.24 6.59
N VAL A 98 6.84 6.18 6.09
CA VAL A 98 5.70 6.88 6.72
C VAL A 98 5.43 6.34 8.12
N TYR A 99 5.35 5.02 8.31
CA TYR A 99 5.19 4.43 9.65
C TYR A 99 6.36 4.80 10.59
N ALA A 100 7.60 4.81 10.08
CA ALA A 100 8.76 5.23 10.85
C ALA A 100 8.65 6.70 11.27
N GLY A 101 8.17 7.59 10.39
CA GLY A 101 7.93 8.99 10.72
C GLY A 101 6.91 9.17 11.84
N VAL A 102 5.82 8.39 11.83
CA VAL A 102 4.81 8.40 12.91
C VAL A 102 5.42 7.95 14.24
N ILE A 103 6.22 6.88 14.24
CA ILE A 103 6.89 6.35 15.43
C ILE A 103 7.90 7.36 15.99
N LEU A 104 8.78 7.88 15.12
CA LEU A 104 9.83 8.82 15.50
C LEU A 104 9.27 10.18 15.91
N GLY A 105 8.11 10.57 15.40
CA GLY A 105 7.37 11.76 15.84
C GLY A 105 6.69 11.62 17.20
N GLY A 106 6.75 10.44 17.84
CA GLY A 106 6.13 10.20 19.14
C GLY A 106 4.60 10.22 19.10
N LEU A 107 4.01 9.99 17.91
CA LEU A 107 2.57 10.07 17.67
C LEU A 107 1.82 8.76 17.98
N CYS A 108 2.56 7.72 18.35
CA CYS A 108 2.02 6.45 18.83
C CYS A 108 3.04 5.73 19.72
N SER A 109 2.58 4.76 20.51
CA SER A 109 3.47 3.82 21.18
C SER A 109 4.38 3.09 20.18
N PRO A 110 5.72 3.07 20.38
CA PRO A 110 6.65 2.37 19.48
C PRO A 110 6.33 0.89 19.30
N MET A 111 5.81 0.24 20.34
CA MET A 111 5.41 -1.17 20.27
C MET A 111 4.31 -1.38 19.20
N TRP A 112 3.26 -0.56 19.23
CA TRP A 112 2.16 -0.64 18.28
C TRP A 112 2.56 -0.17 16.89
N GLY A 113 3.35 0.90 16.80
CA GLY A 113 3.88 1.39 15.53
C GLY A 113 4.75 0.35 14.82
N LEU A 114 5.66 -0.32 15.54
CA LEU A 114 6.47 -1.41 14.99
C LEU A 114 5.61 -2.61 14.56
N ALA A 115 4.60 -2.97 15.34
CA ALA A 115 3.67 -4.05 14.98
C ALA A 115 2.88 -3.73 13.70
N ALA A 116 2.45 -2.48 13.52
CA ALA A 116 1.78 -2.01 12.30
C ALA A 116 2.71 -1.99 11.09
N LEU A 117 3.96 -1.52 11.27
CA LEU A 117 4.98 -1.51 10.22
C LEU A 117 5.31 -2.94 9.76
N ILE A 118 5.60 -3.85 10.69
CA ILE A 118 5.88 -5.26 10.41
C ILE A 118 4.69 -5.90 9.71
N GLY A 119 3.48 -5.72 10.24
CA GLY A 119 2.26 -6.25 9.66
C GLY A 119 2.04 -5.76 8.24
N SER A 120 2.22 -4.46 7.98
CA SER A 120 2.09 -3.86 6.65
C SER A 120 3.04 -4.49 5.63
N LEU A 121 4.32 -4.65 5.98
CA LEU A 121 5.32 -5.29 5.12
C LEU A 121 5.02 -6.77 4.89
N LEU A 122 4.60 -7.50 5.92
CA LEU A 122 4.26 -8.93 5.82
C LEU A 122 2.99 -9.18 5.00
N VAL A 123 2.01 -8.27 5.03
CA VAL A 123 0.84 -8.34 4.14
C VAL A 123 1.32 -8.33 2.69
N SER A 124 2.17 -7.37 2.31
CA SER A 124 2.72 -7.27 0.95
C SER A 124 3.61 -8.45 0.58
N TYR A 125 4.46 -8.91 1.51
CA TYR A 125 5.36 -10.05 1.28
C TYR A 125 4.61 -11.37 1.12
N SER A 126 3.63 -11.66 1.99
CA SER A 126 2.85 -12.89 1.92
C SER A 126 2.10 -13.05 0.60
N ARG A 127 1.60 -11.94 0.03
CA ARG A 127 1.02 -11.91 -1.32
C ARG A 127 2.07 -12.24 -2.38
N ALA A 128 3.16 -11.48 -2.42
CA ALA A 128 4.21 -11.68 -3.43
C ALA A 128 4.79 -13.11 -3.39
N ARG A 129 5.01 -13.66 -2.19
CA ARG A 129 5.54 -15.01 -2.00
C ARG A 129 4.55 -16.09 -2.44
N ALA A 130 3.26 -15.89 -2.19
CA ALA A 130 2.23 -16.81 -2.64
C ALA A 130 2.04 -16.77 -4.16
N GLU A 131 2.06 -15.58 -4.77
CA GLU A 131 2.00 -15.42 -6.23
C GLU A 131 3.21 -16.07 -6.91
N ALA A 132 4.41 -15.99 -6.32
CA ALA A 132 5.59 -16.72 -6.79
C ALA A 132 5.45 -18.25 -6.74
N LEU A 133 4.54 -18.77 -5.90
CA LEU A 133 4.16 -20.19 -5.85
C LEU A 133 2.91 -20.49 -6.71
N ALA A 134 2.57 -19.59 -7.64
CA ALA A 134 1.39 -19.64 -8.49
C ALA A 134 0.06 -19.75 -7.71
N VAL A 135 0.00 -19.21 -6.48
CA VAL A 135 -1.24 -19.08 -5.70
C VAL A 135 -1.79 -17.68 -5.91
N LYS A 136 -2.98 -17.57 -6.54
CA LYS A 136 -3.65 -16.29 -6.75
C LYS A 136 -4.14 -15.72 -5.42
N MET A 137 -3.75 -14.49 -5.11
CA MET A 137 -4.04 -13.82 -3.83
C MET A 137 -4.88 -12.54 -3.96
N GLU A 138 -5.40 -12.25 -5.16
CA GLU A 138 -6.08 -11.00 -5.50
C GLU A 138 -7.33 -10.66 -4.66
N THR A 139 -7.92 -11.64 -3.98
CA THR A 139 -9.17 -11.48 -3.20
C THR A 139 -9.03 -11.81 -1.71
N VAL A 140 -7.80 -12.07 -1.24
CA VAL A 140 -7.57 -12.58 0.12
C VAL A 140 -6.90 -11.52 0.98
N GLY A 141 -7.65 -10.91 1.87
CA GLY A 141 -7.18 -9.97 2.88
C GLY A 141 -8.09 -8.76 3.04
N ILE A 142 -8.23 -8.26 4.28
CA ILE A 142 -9.12 -7.15 4.62
C ILE A 142 -8.36 -5.81 4.61
N ALA A 143 -7.06 -5.85 4.91
CA ALA A 143 -6.20 -4.66 4.98
C ALA A 143 -5.26 -4.58 3.78
N GLU A 144 -5.77 -4.27 2.59
CA GLU A 144 -4.91 -3.93 1.45
C GLU A 144 -4.28 -2.54 1.64
N ARG A 145 -3.49 -2.12 0.66
CA ARG A 145 -2.68 -0.89 0.77
C ARG A 145 -3.56 0.35 0.87
N ALA A 146 -4.63 0.42 0.07
CA ALA A 146 -5.54 1.55 0.06
C ALA A 146 -6.24 1.74 1.41
N GLU A 147 -6.71 0.66 2.04
CA GLU A 147 -7.35 0.70 3.35
C GLU A 147 -6.39 1.20 4.43
N ARG A 148 -5.11 0.77 4.38
CA ARG A 148 -4.11 1.26 5.32
C ARG A 148 -3.87 2.77 5.19
N ILE A 149 -3.70 3.26 3.96
CA ILE A 149 -3.50 4.68 3.69
C ILE A 149 -4.72 5.49 4.14
N ILE A 150 -5.94 5.00 3.88
CA ILE A 150 -7.17 5.67 4.30
C ILE A 150 -7.25 5.75 5.83
N ILE A 151 -7.04 4.63 6.54
CA ILE A 151 -7.07 4.61 8.01
C ILE A 151 -6.02 5.57 8.58
N LEU A 152 -4.80 5.54 8.06
CA LEU A 152 -3.73 6.39 8.56
C LEU A 152 -4.02 7.88 8.27
N ALA A 153 -4.56 8.20 7.09
CA ALA A 153 -4.93 9.57 6.73
C ALA A 153 -6.07 10.10 7.61
N THR A 154 -7.13 9.30 7.81
CA THR A 154 -8.28 9.73 8.62
C THR A 154 -7.89 9.90 10.08
N THR A 155 -7.14 8.96 10.66
CA THR A 155 -6.72 9.07 12.06
C THR A 155 -5.72 10.20 12.28
N SER A 156 -4.85 10.48 11.31
CA SER A 156 -3.95 11.64 11.35
C SER A 156 -4.69 12.98 11.28
N ILE A 157 -5.78 13.07 10.52
CA ILE A 157 -6.63 14.27 10.51
C ILE A 157 -7.40 14.37 11.83
N MET A 158 -7.93 13.27 12.34
CA MET A 158 -8.65 13.24 13.61
C MET A 158 -7.76 13.64 14.79
N GLU A 159 -6.46 13.33 14.74
CA GLU A 159 -5.46 13.71 15.74
C GLU A 159 -5.39 15.24 15.96
N ILE A 160 -5.75 16.03 14.95
CA ILE A 160 -5.81 17.49 15.06
C ILE A 160 -6.93 17.93 16.02
N PHE A 161 -8.02 17.17 16.10
CA PHE A 161 -9.20 17.48 16.91
C PHE A 161 -9.25 16.68 18.20
N TRP A 162 -8.67 15.48 18.21
CA TRP A 162 -8.69 14.55 19.33
C TRP A 162 -7.33 13.86 19.47
N ALA A 163 -6.57 14.27 20.50
CA ALA A 163 -5.28 13.68 20.80
C ALA A 163 -5.42 12.18 21.11
N GLY A 164 -4.58 11.36 20.46
CA GLY A 164 -4.58 9.90 20.56
C GLY A 164 -5.40 9.18 19.48
N ALA A 165 -6.10 9.90 18.59
CA ALA A 165 -6.80 9.29 17.47
C ALA A 165 -5.84 8.54 16.52
N LEU A 166 -4.65 9.09 16.27
CA LEU A 166 -3.60 8.46 15.46
C LEU A 166 -3.07 7.19 16.12
N GLU A 167 -2.88 7.19 17.44
CA GLU A 167 -2.50 5.98 18.18
C GLU A 167 -3.55 4.87 18.05
N VAL A 168 -4.84 5.20 18.20
CA VAL A 168 -5.94 4.25 17.97
C VAL A 168 -5.90 3.70 16.54
N GLY A 169 -5.65 4.58 15.56
CA GLY A 169 -5.46 4.17 14.16
C GLY A 169 -4.30 3.20 13.96
N ILE A 170 -3.16 3.44 14.61
CA ILE A 170 -1.99 2.56 14.55
C ILE A 170 -2.26 1.21 15.21
N ILE A 171 -2.94 1.19 16.37
CA ILE A 171 -3.35 -0.06 17.03
C ILE A 171 -4.28 -0.87 16.11
N LEU A 172 -5.27 -0.19 15.51
CA LEU A 172 -6.18 -0.82 14.55
C LEU A 172 -5.41 -1.40 13.35
N LEU A 173 -4.46 -0.64 12.78
CA LEU A 173 -3.62 -1.09 11.67
C LEU A 173 -2.76 -2.29 12.07
N ALA A 174 -2.14 -2.28 13.25
CA ALA A 174 -1.37 -3.39 13.76
C ALA A 174 -2.21 -4.67 13.82
N ILE A 175 -3.42 -4.59 14.37
CA ILE A 175 -4.31 -5.75 14.47
C ILE A 175 -4.75 -6.22 13.07
N LEU A 176 -5.29 -5.32 12.24
CA LEU A 176 -5.84 -5.67 10.93
C LEU A 176 -4.79 -6.26 9.98
N THR A 177 -3.58 -5.69 9.96
CA THR A 177 -2.51 -6.17 9.07
C THR A 177 -2.00 -7.54 9.51
N ASN A 178 -1.73 -7.75 10.80
CA ASN A 178 -1.26 -9.04 11.29
C ASN A 178 -2.33 -10.14 11.16
N LEU A 179 -3.62 -9.82 11.38
CA LEU A 179 -4.71 -10.74 11.09
C LEU A 179 -4.79 -11.08 9.60
N THR A 180 -4.58 -10.11 8.71
CA THR A 180 -4.55 -10.34 7.26
C THR A 180 -3.40 -11.27 6.86
N VAL A 181 -2.22 -11.15 7.48
CA VAL A 181 -1.08 -12.06 7.27
C VAL A 181 -1.44 -13.49 7.65
N ILE A 182 -2.10 -13.69 8.79
CA ILE A 182 -2.56 -15.02 9.23
C ILE A 182 -3.56 -15.59 8.23
N GLN A 183 -4.55 -14.78 7.80
CA GLN A 183 -5.54 -15.19 6.80
C GLN A 183 -4.89 -15.64 5.48
N ARG A 184 -3.95 -14.85 4.95
CA ARG A 184 -3.19 -15.17 3.73
C ARG A 184 -2.37 -16.45 3.90
N SER A 185 -1.73 -16.63 5.05
CA SER A 185 -0.90 -17.80 5.34
C SER A 185 -1.73 -19.09 5.42
N ILE A 186 -2.89 -19.05 6.10
CA ILE A 186 -3.82 -20.19 6.17
C ILE A 186 -4.37 -20.53 4.78
N TYR A 187 -4.72 -19.51 3.98
CA TYR A 187 -5.22 -19.70 2.62
C TYR A 187 -4.16 -20.34 1.71
N ALA A 188 -2.92 -19.82 1.73
CA ALA A 188 -1.79 -20.38 1.00
C ALA A 188 -1.55 -21.85 1.37
N HIS A 189 -1.52 -22.15 2.67
CA HIS A 189 -1.34 -23.52 3.16
C HIS A 189 -2.44 -24.47 2.64
N LYS A 190 -3.71 -24.05 2.71
CA LYS A 190 -4.83 -24.86 2.21
C LYS A 190 -4.71 -25.19 0.72
N ILE A 191 -4.30 -24.23 -0.11
CA ILE A 191 -4.13 -24.44 -1.56
C ILE A 191 -2.94 -25.34 -1.86
N LEU A 192 -1.79 -25.07 -1.24
CA LEU A 192 -0.56 -25.84 -1.47
C LEU A 192 -0.73 -27.29 -1.00
N LYS A 193 -1.39 -27.52 0.14
CA LYS A 193 -1.73 -28.87 0.63
C LYS A 193 -2.64 -29.64 -0.33
N LYS A 194 -3.59 -28.96 -0.99
CA LYS A 194 -4.43 -29.59 -2.03
C LYS A 194 -3.63 -30.01 -3.26
N ARG A 195 -2.61 -29.23 -3.65
CA ARG A 195 -1.73 -29.57 -4.79
C ARG A 195 -0.79 -30.75 -4.49
N GLY A 196 -0.38 -30.92 -3.24
CA GLY A 196 0.49 -32.01 -2.80
C GLY A 196 -0.22 -33.36 -2.58
N LYS A 197 -1.56 -33.43 -2.68
CA LYS A 197 -2.25 -34.73 -2.67
C LYS A 197 -2.13 -35.38 -4.05
N PRO A 198 -1.68 -36.65 -4.16
CA PRO A 198 -1.68 -37.34 -5.44
C PRO A 198 -3.10 -37.32 -6.01
N GLN A 199 -3.21 -36.80 -7.22
CA GLN A 199 -4.42 -36.91 -8.02
C GLN A 199 -4.58 -38.41 -8.29
N THR A 200 -5.45 -39.08 -7.53
CA THR A 200 -5.89 -40.43 -7.86
C THR A 200 -6.52 -40.33 -9.24
N ARG A 201 -5.72 -40.66 -10.27
CA ARG A 201 -6.19 -40.90 -11.62
C ARG A 201 -7.12 -42.10 -11.53
N ILE A 202 -8.41 -41.84 -11.36
CA ILE A 202 -9.45 -42.80 -11.72
C ILE A 202 -9.50 -42.75 -13.25
N PHE A 203 -8.59 -43.48 -13.87
CA PHE A 203 -8.85 -44.09 -15.17
C PHE A 203 -9.40 -45.48 -14.87
N CYS A 204 -10.71 -45.62 -14.97
CA CYS A 204 -11.36 -46.89 -15.23
C CYS A 204 -12.64 -46.62 -16.01
#